data_AF-A0A8C6IBL6-F1
#
_entry.id   AF-A0A8C6IBL6-F1
#
_cell.length_a   1.000
_cell.length_b   1.000
_cell.length_c   1.000
_cell.angle_alpha   90.00
_cell.angle_beta   90.00
_cell.angle_gamma   90.00
#
_symmetry.space_group_name_H-M   'P 1'
#
loop_
_entity.id
_entity.type
_entity.pdbx_description
1 polymer ?
#
loop_
_entity_poly.entity_id
_entity_poly.type
_entity_poly.pdbx_seq_one_letter_code
_entity_poly.pdbx_strand_id
1 'polypeptide(L)'
;MSSSFELSVQDLNDLLSDGSGCYSLPSQPCNEVVPRVYVGNASVAQDITQLQKLGITHVLNAAEGRSFMHVNTSASFYEDSGITYLGIKANDTQEFNLSAYFERAADFIDQALAHKNEASWVHSSFPVLVIPKENSLPLDLQKFY
;
A
#
# COMPACT_ATOMS: atom_id res chain seq x y z
N MET A 1 -22.66 26.46 14.79
CA MET A 1 -21.98 25.44 15.61
C MET A 1 -21.58 24.34 14.66
N SER A 2 -20.30 24.24 14.30
CA SER A 2 -19.81 23.14 13.47
C SER A 2 -19.76 21.90 14.36
N SER A 3 -20.70 20.99 14.17
CA SER A 3 -20.58 19.64 14.72
C SER A 3 -19.40 18.99 14.03
N SER A 4 -18.25 18.94 14.69
CA SER A 4 -17.15 18.07 14.26
C SER A 4 -17.71 16.65 14.28
N PHE A 5 -17.85 16.02 13.12
CA PHE A 5 -18.17 14.61 13.05
C PHE A 5 -16.95 13.86 13.63
N GLU A 6 -16.99 13.58 14.92
CA GLU A 6 -15.99 12.71 15.55
C GLU A 6 -16.42 11.28 15.31
N LEU A 7 -15.78 10.62 14.35
CA LEU A 7 -15.91 9.18 14.13
C LEU A 7 -15.09 8.47 15.20
N SER A 8 -15.69 7.50 15.88
CA SER A 8 -14.98 6.66 16.84
C SER A 8 -14.26 5.49 16.14
N VAL A 9 -13.32 4.85 16.84
CA VAL A 9 -12.66 3.62 16.34
C VAL A 9 -13.69 2.51 16.12
N GLN A 10 -14.76 2.45 16.91
CA GLN A 10 -15.81 1.45 16.74
C GLN A 10 -16.58 1.66 15.44
N ASP A 11 -16.90 2.92 15.10
CA ASP A 11 -17.59 3.23 13.83
C ASP A 11 -16.77 2.78 12.61
N LEU A 12 -15.44 2.88 12.70
CA LEU A 12 -14.53 2.40 11.65
C LEU A 12 -14.46 0.87 11.61
N ASN A 13 -14.46 0.18 12.75
CA ASN A 13 -14.51 -1.29 12.81
C ASN A 13 -15.81 -1.84 12.20
N ASP A 14 -16.93 -1.18 12.47
CA ASP A 14 -18.24 -1.55 11.92
C ASP A 14 -18.27 -1.35 10.40
N LEU A 15 -17.57 -0.35 9.86
CA LEU A 15 -17.42 -0.14 8.41
C LEU A 15 -16.54 -1.22 7.74
N LEU A 16 -15.55 -1.74 8.46
CA LEU A 16 -14.59 -2.72 7.93
C LEU A 16 -15.07 -4.18 8.04
N SER A 17 -16.05 -4.46 8.90
CA SER A 17 -16.63 -5.79 9.07
C SER A 17 -17.84 -6.00 8.17
N ASP A 18 -18.17 -7.27 7.90
CA ASP A 18 -19.41 -7.60 7.21
C ASP A 18 -20.64 -7.46 8.14
N GLY A 19 -21.84 -7.70 7.62
CA GLY A 19 -23.08 -7.61 8.41
C GLY A 19 -23.19 -8.61 9.58
N SER A 20 -22.22 -9.52 9.73
CA SER A 20 -22.10 -10.44 10.87
C SER A 20 -21.04 -10.02 11.89
N GLY A 21 -20.29 -8.95 11.63
CA GLY A 21 -19.15 -8.50 12.45
C GLY A 21 -17.85 -9.26 12.15
N CYS A 22 -17.78 -10.02 11.04
CA CYS A 22 -16.57 -10.73 10.65
C CYS A 22 -15.70 -9.88 9.71
N TYR A 23 -14.37 -9.97 9.87
CA TYR A 23 -13.43 -9.37 8.93
C TYR A 23 -13.08 -10.36 7.82
N SER A 24 -13.16 -9.87 6.58
CA SER A 24 -12.75 -10.65 5.40
C SER A 24 -11.29 -10.39 5.07
N LEU A 25 -10.62 -11.46 4.62
CA LEU A 25 -9.27 -11.36 4.08
C LEU A 25 -9.29 -10.85 2.64
N PRO A 26 -8.18 -10.25 2.14
CA PRO A 26 -8.05 -9.91 0.73
C PRO A 26 -8.39 -11.09 -0.17
N SER A 27 -9.25 -10.85 -1.16
CA SER A 27 -9.65 -11.89 -2.14
C SER A 27 -8.69 -11.99 -3.32
N GLN A 28 -7.80 -11.00 -3.48
CA GLN A 28 -6.83 -10.91 -4.55
C GLN A 28 -5.49 -10.38 -4.01
N PRO A 29 -4.35 -10.74 -4.64
CA PRO A 29 -3.04 -10.25 -4.24
C PRO A 29 -2.83 -8.73 -4.41
N CYS A 30 -3.61 -8.10 -5.30
CA CYS A 30 -3.50 -6.67 -5.62
C CYS A 30 -4.84 -6.14 -6.14
N ASN A 31 -5.23 -4.96 -5.67
CA ASN A 31 -6.45 -4.26 -6.08
C ASN A 31 -6.15 -2.79 -6.38
N GLU A 32 -6.70 -2.28 -7.49
CA GLU A 32 -6.77 -0.84 -7.72
C GLU A 32 -7.91 -0.27 -6.84
N VAL A 33 -7.55 0.47 -5.79
CA VAL A 33 -8.53 0.98 -4.81
C VAL A 33 -9.08 2.34 -5.18
N VAL A 34 -8.27 3.14 -5.87
CA VAL A 34 -8.66 4.37 -6.56
C VAL A 34 -7.82 4.48 -7.84
N PRO A 35 -8.20 5.27 -8.86
CA PRO A 35 -7.51 5.30 -10.14
C PRO A 35 -5.99 5.44 -9.99
N ARG A 36 -5.28 4.39 -10.42
CA ARG A 36 -3.82 4.23 -10.44
C ARG A 36 -3.15 4.13 -9.07
N VAL A 37 -3.92 3.89 -8.01
CA VAL A 37 -3.40 3.53 -6.70
C VAL A 37 -3.79 2.09 -6.43
N TYR A 38 -2.77 1.26 -6.34
CA TYR A 38 -2.90 -0.16 -6.09
C TYR A 38 -2.52 -0.43 -4.63
N VAL A 39 -3.27 -1.32 -3.99
CA VAL A 39 -2.93 -1.90 -2.70
C VAL A 39 -2.69 -3.39 -2.92
N GLY A 40 -1.53 -3.89 -2.53
CA GLY A 40 -1.17 -5.29 -2.78
C GLY A 40 -0.25 -5.88 -1.72
N ASN A 41 -0.02 -7.18 -1.83
CA ASN A 41 0.77 -7.96 -0.88
C ASN A 41 2.24 -8.08 -1.28
N ALA A 42 3.01 -8.80 -0.47
CA ALA A 42 4.44 -9.01 -0.67
C ALA A 42 4.78 -9.71 -1.99
N SER A 43 3.97 -10.69 -2.42
CA SER A 43 4.25 -11.46 -3.64
C SER A 43 4.17 -10.58 -4.89
N VAL A 44 3.22 -9.64 -4.94
CA VAL A 44 3.13 -8.66 -6.04
C VAL A 44 4.30 -7.67 -6.02
N ALA A 45 4.73 -7.21 -4.84
CA ALA A 45 5.89 -6.32 -4.72
C ALA A 45 7.19 -6.98 -5.22
N GLN A 46 7.33 -8.29 -5.03
CA GLN A 46 8.54 -9.03 -5.40
C GLN A 46 8.56 -9.46 -6.88
N ASP A 47 7.43 -9.39 -7.59
CA ASP A 47 7.35 -9.73 -9.02
C ASP A 47 7.48 -8.48 -9.91
N ILE A 48 8.73 -8.08 -10.20
CA ILE A 48 9.04 -6.94 -11.08
C ILE A 48 8.37 -7.09 -12.46
N THR A 49 8.23 -8.32 -12.98
CA THR A 49 7.59 -8.54 -14.29
C THR A 49 6.10 -8.23 -14.22
N GLN A 50 5.43 -8.62 -13.13
CA GLN A 50 4.03 -8.27 -12.90
C GLN A 50 3.87 -6.75 -12.69
N LEU A 51 4.75 -6.11 -11.92
CA LEU A 51 4.72 -4.65 -11.71
C LEU A 51 4.82 -3.90 -13.05
N GLN A 52 5.74 -4.31 -13.93
CA GLN A 52 5.89 -3.73 -15.26
C GLN A 52 4.66 -3.95 -16.15
N LYS A 53 4.03 -5.14 -16.09
CA LYS A 53 2.79 -5.42 -16.83
C LYS A 53 1.62 -4.55 -16.37
N LEU A 54 1.57 -4.22 -15.08
CA LEU A 54 0.58 -3.30 -14.50
C LEU A 54 0.93 -1.83 -14.75
N GLY A 55 2.11 -1.54 -15.33
CA GLY A 55 2.60 -0.18 -15.54
C GLY A 55 2.97 0.52 -14.23
N ILE A 56 3.23 -0.23 -13.15
CA ILE A 56 3.64 0.33 -11.86
C ILE A 56 5.02 0.96 -11.99
N THR A 57 5.12 2.20 -11.54
CA THR A 57 6.36 3.00 -11.59
C THR A 57 6.85 3.42 -10.20
N HIS A 58 5.98 3.34 -9.19
CA HIS A 58 6.28 3.72 -7.83
C HIS A 58 5.82 2.61 -6.88
N VAL A 59 6.68 2.22 -5.94
CA VAL A 59 6.36 1.27 -4.87
C VAL A 59 6.60 1.93 -3.53
N LEU A 60 5.52 2.03 -2.73
CA LEU A 60 5.56 2.42 -1.33
C LEU A 60 5.41 1.16 -0.48
N ASN A 61 6.50 0.70 0.13
CA ASN A 61 6.50 -0.43 1.04
C ASN A 61 6.33 0.07 2.49
N ALA A 62 5.12 -0.03 3.05
CA ALA A 62 4.85 0.34 4.44
C ALA A 62 5.26 -0.74 5.45
N ALA A 63 5.92 -1.82 4.99
CA ALA A 63 6.33 -2.97 5.78
C ALA A 63 7.80 -3.33 5.50
N GLU A 64 8.68 -2.37 5.24
CA GLU A 64 10.08 -2.64 4.90
C GLU A 64 10.82 -3.29 6.08
N GLY A 65 11.48 -4.42 5.82
CA GLY A 65 12.30 -5.08 6.83
C GLY A 65 12.68 -6.50 6.43
N ARG A 66 13.43 -7.16 7.32
CA ARG A 66 13.98 -8.51 7.09
C ARG A 66 13.34 -9.60 7.95
N SER A 67 12.45 -9.23 8.88
CA SER A 67 11.76 -10.23 9.68
C SER A 67 10.64 -10.86 8.87
N PHE A 68 10.16 -12.01 9.33
CA PHE A 68 9.07 -12.75 8.69
C PHE A 68 7.80 -11.91 8.46
N MET A 69 7.56 -10.89 9.28
CA MET A 69 6.40 -10.00 9.16
C MET A 69 6.63 -8.82 8.21
N HIS A 70 7.81 -8.68 7.63
CA HIS A 70 8.17 -7.56 6.76
C HIS A 70 8.39 -8.02 5.33
N VAL A 71 8.25 -7.07 4.41
CA VAL A 71 8.55 -7.25 3.00
C VAL A 71 9.99 -6.82 2.75
N ASN A 72 10.85 -7.80 2.45
CA ASN A 72 12.27 -7.61 2.24
C ASN A 72 12.57 -7.11 0.82
N THR A 73 12.15 -5.88 0.53
CA THR A 73 12.56 -5.12 -0.66
C THR A 73 13.28 -3.84 -0.24
N SER A 74 14.00 -3.23 -1.17
CA SER A 74 14.73 -1.98 -0.97
C SER A 74 14.86 -1.27 -2.31
N ALA A 75 15.37 -0.03 -2.33
CA ALA A 75 15.65 0.66 -3.58
C ALA A 75 16.56 -0.15 -4.53
N SER A 76 17.55 -0.86 -3.99
CA SER A 76 18.44 -1.74 -4.76
C SER A 76 17.73 -2.97 -5.34
N PHE A 77 16.60 -3.41 -4.77
CA PHE A 77 15.82 -4.51 -5.34
C PHE A 77 15.16 -4.10 -6.67
N TYR A 78 14.81 -2.82 -6.79
CA TYR A 78 14.19 -2.24 -7.98
C TYR A 78 15.19 -1.52 -8.89
N GLU A 79 16.49 -1.68 -8.64
CA GLU A 79 17.53 -1.12 -9.50
C GLU A 79 17.34 -1.61 -10.95
N ASP A 80 17.57 -0.72 -11.92
CA ASP A 80 17.37 -0.95 -13.35
C ASP A 80 15.95 -1.31 -13.82
N SER A 81 14.96 -1.40 -12.92
CA SER A 81 13.57 -1.71 -13.29
C SER A 81 12.76 -0.49 -13.78
N GLY A 82 13.26 0.72 -13.53
CA GLY A 82 12.52 1.98 -13.74
C GLY A 82 11.49 2.29 -12.64
N ILE A 83 11.45 1.49 -11.57
CA ILE A 83 10.53 1.67 -10.44
C ILE A 83 11.20 2.53 -9.35
N THR A 84 10.54 3.61 -8.96
CA THR A 84 10.93 4.46 -7.83
C THR A 84 10.39 3.85 -6.53
N TYR A 85 11.22 3.83 -5.47
CA TYR A 85 10.89 3.11 -4.24
C TYR A 85 10.92 4.01 -3.01
N LEU A 86 9.91 3.86 -2.15
CA LEU A 86 9.87 4.39 -0.78
C LEU A 86 9.61 3.25 0.20
N GLY A 87 10.54 3.02 1.13
CA GLY A 87 10.39 2.09 2.24
C GLY A 87 10.11 2.77 3.58
N ILE A 88 9.13 2.26 4.31
CA ILE A 88 8.83 2.62 5.71
C ILE A 88 8.92 1.33 6.53
N LYS A 89 9.77 1.36 7.56
CA LYS A 89 9.98 0.23 8.48
C LYS A 89 8.93 0.24 9.59
N ALA A 90 7.67 0.06 9.22
CA ALA A 90 6.57 0.05 10.18
C ALA A 90 6.31 -1.33 10.77
N ASN A 91 5.93 -1.35 12.04
CA ASN A 91 5.41 -2.54 12.71
C ASN A 91 3.87 -2.47 12.77
N ASP A 92 3.20 -3.62 12.68
CA ASP A 92 1.74 -3.69 12.81
C ASP A 92 1.33 -3.76 14.27
N THR A 93 1.54 -2.67 15.00
CA THR A 93 1.17 -2.61 16.41
C THR A 93 0.59 -1.25 16.73
N GLN A 94 -0.27 -1.21 17.75
CA GLN A 94 -0.93 0.03 18.18
C GLN A 94 0.07 1.07 18.71
N GLU A 95 1.24 0.63 19.17
CA GLU A 95 2.31 1.48 19.68
C GLU A 95 3.15 2.11 18.57
N PHE A 96 3.10 1.56 17.34
CA PHE A 96 3.85 2.13 16.23
C PHE A 96 3.16 3.40 15.74
N ASN A 97 3.86 4.53 15.83
CA ASN A 97 3.35 5.81 15.35
C ASN A 97 3.43 5.90 13.81
N LEU A 98 2.47 5.27 13.12
CA LEU A 98 2.37 5.32 11.66
C LEU A 98 2.05 6.73 11.15
N SER A 99 1.34 7.54 11.94
CA SER A 99 0.95 8.90 11.56
C SER A 99 2.13 9.82 11.28
N ALA A 100 3.29 9.56 11.90
CA ALA A 100 4.54 10.28 11.62
C ALA A 100 5.01 10.15 10.16
N TYR A 101 4.47 9.20 9.39
CA TYR A 101 4.82 8.96 8.00
C TYR A 101 3.72 9.38 7.00
N PHE A 102 2.56 9.86 7.47
CA PHE A 102 1.44 10.19 6.58
C PHE A 102 1.80 11.24 5.55
N GLU A 103 2.41 12.35 5.95
CA GLU A 103 2.82 13.42 5.04
C GLU A 103 3.82 12.90 4.00
N ARG A 104 4.86 12.19 4.44
CA ARG A 104 5.87 11.61 3.54
C ARG A 104 5.28 10.60 2.56
N ALA A 105 4.35 9.77 3.00
CA ALA A 105 3.67 8.79 2.16
C ALA A 105 2.74 9.46 1.15
N ALA A 106 1.98 10.46 1.60
CA ALA A 106 1.09 11.26 0.75
C ALA A 106 1.90 12.00 -0.33
N ASP A 107 2.98 12.68 0.03
CA ASP A 107 3.86 13.38 -0.91
C ASP A 107 4.42 12.43 -1.98
N PHE A 108 4.78 11.20 -1.60
CA PHE A 108 5.28 10.21 -2.54
C PHE A 108 4.21 9.73 -3.52
N ILE A 109 2.99 9.48 -3.02
CA ILE A 109 1.84 9.14 -3.85
C ILE A 109 1.50 10.31 -4.78
N ASP A 110 1.48 11.53 -4.27
CA ASP A 110 1.21 12.74 -5.05
C ASP A 110 2.25 12.93 -6.14
N GLN A 111 3.55 12.74 -5.85
CA GLN A 111 4.60 12.79 -6.87
C GLN A 111 4.41 11.75 -7.98
N ALA A 112 4.07 10.50 -7.62
CA ALA A 112 3.76 9.46 -8.61
C ALA A 112 2.58 9.85 -9.52
N LEU A 113 1.58 10.49 -8.93
CA LEU A 113 0.36 10.94 -9.62
C LEU A 113 0.51 12.33 -10.28
N ALA A 114 1.54 13.11 -9.97
CA ALA A 114 1.73 14.49 -10.44
C ALA A 114 2.56 14.62 -11.72
N HIS A 115 3.15 13.54 -12.24
CA HIS A 115 3.96 13.58 -13.46
C HIS A 115 3.15 14.04 -14.70
N LYS A 116 3.07 15.35 -14.88
CA LYS A 116 2.72 16.09 -16.10
C LYS A 116 3.46 17.41 -16.14
N ASN A 117 3.91 17.73 -17.35
CA ASN A 117 4.05 19.03 -18.02
C ASN A 117 5.19 18.76 -19.00
N GLU A 118 4.94 18.37 -20.24
CA GLU A 118 4.48 19.27 -21.29
C GLU A 118 3.54 18.58 -22.28
N ALA A 119 2.46 19.29 -22.63
CA ALA A 119 1.59 19.09 -23.79
C ALA A 119 1.25 17.65 -24.24
N SER A 120 -0.03 17.31 -24.06
CA SER A 120 -0.84 16.45 -24.93
C SER A 120 -1.30 15.08 -24.36
N TRP A 121 -2.63 14.92 -24.45
CA TRP A 121 -3.46 13.72 -24.31
C TRP A 121 -3.69 13.10 -22.92
N VAL A 122 -4.95 12.71 -22.76
CA VAL A 122 -5.60 12.14 -21.59
C VAL A 122 -4.92 10.81 -21.24
N HIS A 123 -4.08 10.75 -20.20
CA HIS A 123 -3.75 9.58 -19.33
C HIS A 123 -2.42 9.69 -18.55
N SER A 124 -1.70 10.81 -18.57
CA SER A 124 -0.36 10.89 -17.94
C SER A 124 -0.39 11.09 -16.42
N SER A 125 -0.74 10.09 -15.63
CA SER A 125 -0.01 9.90 -14.37
C SER A 125 0.18 8.43 -14.07
N PHE A 126 1.17 8.14 -13.23
CA PHE A 126 1.68 6.79 -13.13
C PHE A 126 1.07 6.00 -11.98
N PRO A 127 0.87 4.68 -12.18
CA PRO A 127 0.47 3.79 -11.11
C PRO A 127 1.47 3.70 -9.96
N VAL A 128 0.94 3.75 -8.74
CA VAL A 128 1.66 3.49 -7.47
C VAL A 128 1.10 2.24 -6.81
N LEU A 129 1.99 1.40 -6.28
CA LEU A 129 1.64 0.26 -5.43
C LEU A 129 1.99 0.57 -3.98
N VAL A 130 1.00 0.46 -3.11
CA VAL A 130 1.13 0.56 -1.65
C VAL A 130 1.07 -0.84 -1.07
N ILE A 131 2.10 -1.21 -0.32
CA ILE A 131 2.13 -2.46 0.45
C ILE A 131 1.81 -2.12 1.90
N PRO A 132 0.59 -2.38 2.38
CA PRO A 132 0.25 -2.18 3.77
C PRO A 132 0.97 -3.24 4.61
N LYS A 133 1.11 -2.96 5.89
CA LYS A 133 1.55 -3.98 6.82
C LYS A 133 0.40 -4.96 7.04
N GLU A 134 0.64 -6.25 6.77
CA GLU A 134 -0.33 -7.30 7.04
C GLU A 134 -0.36 -7.64 8.53
N ASN A 135 -1.57 -7.78 9.06
CA ASN A 135 -1.83 -8.22 10.42
C ASN A 135 -1.41 -9.68 10.57
N SER A 136 -1.05 -10.08 11.79
CA SER A 136 -0.51 -11.40 12.10
C SER A 136 -1.53 -12.52 11.86
N LEU A 137 -1.74 -12.93 10.61
CA LEU A 137 -2.50 -14.14 10.32
C LEU A 137 -1.72 -15.35 10.82
N PRO A 138 -2.39 -16.34 11.44
CA PRO A 138 -1.74 -17.57 11.83
C PRO A 138 -1.15 -18.29 10.59
N LEU A 139 -0.04 -19.01 10.81
CA LEU A 139 0.85 -19.59 9.79
C LEU A 139 0.14 -20.48 8.75
N ASP A 140 -1.02 -21.02 9.10
CA ASP A 140 -1.87 -21.86 8.27
C ASP A 140 -2.64 -21.09 7.20
N LEU A 141 -2.91 -19.81 7.42
CA LEU A 141 -3.62 -18.94 6.48
C LEU A 141 -2.68 -18.20 5.51
N GLN A 142 -1.39 -18.08 5.84
CA GLN A 142 -0.39 -17.42 4.99
C GLN A 142 0.09 -18.27 3.79
N LYS A 143 -0.14 -19.59 3.79
CA LYS A 143 0.19 -20.46 2.64
C LYS A 143 -0.72 -20.29 1.43
N PHE A 144 -1.80 -19.52 1.60
CA PHE A 144 -2.74 -19.18 0.54
C PHE A 144 -2.48 -17.79 -0.06
N TYR A 145 -1.36 -17.14 0.30
CA TYR A 145 -0.86 -15.86 -0.23
C TYR A 145 0.43 -16.02 -1.04
#